data_AF-A0A966GA70-F1
#
_entry.id   AF-A0A966GA70-F1
#
_cell.length_a   1.000
_cell.length_b   1.000
_cell.length_c   1.000
_cell.angle_alpha   90.00
_cell.angle_beta   90.00
_cell.angle_gamma   90.00
#
_symmetry.space_group_name_H-M   'P 1'
#
loop_
_entity.id
_entity.type
_entity.pdbx_description
1 polymer ?
#
loop_
_entity_poly.entity_id
_entity_poly.type
_entity_poly.pdbx_seq_one_letter_code
_entity_poly.pdbx_strand_id
1 'polypeptide(L)'
;MMNLALFSSTFYQPNKKSMRLFLLTCLLGLLGLSQTSLAFTDVSPDDSSYAIFAHLNDVNIMNSRNGAFQPDLMVTRAEALTVSLRAGGISVPANFDGTMHFADVDPNQWYAPVVNRAVETKVLSVNATNFRPDELVDKAEFLTMLFRASQVNLTPFYSARNVANDIPNDSWMQPYFAYAKRYQIAHLPADGYYLPSKNLTRREVALMTYRQLRVFHGSTETKLLVELQGSIQQFLELIRHGNTAEAEFQVHSIMSLNDKIMRSHNNEDAVAAMSISRSMEHLSDSLRYFKYGKNLRGISELHLALKQAERAETKSVNMAPFANELAQIIGESLQAYTEPSLGTFTLNQ
;
A
#
# COMPACT_ATOMS: atom_id res chain seq x y z
N MET A 1 54.71 10.14 -30.72
CA MET A 1 54.44 11.50 -31.25
C MET A 1 52.94 11.62 -31.40
N MET A 2 52.19 12.61 -30.92
CA MET A 2 52.42 13.81 -30.11
C MET A 2 51.02 14.44 -29.91
N ASN A 3 50.68 14.89 -28.69
CA ASN A 3 49.81 16.04 -28.35
C ASN A 3 48.32 16.11 -28.82
N LEU A 4 47.39 16.87 -28.22
CA LEU A 4 47.13 17.49 -26.89
C LEU A 4 45.81 18.30 -27.06
N ALA A 5 45.22 18.75 -25.93
CA ALA A 5 44.25 19.87 -25.76
C ALA A 5 42.75 19.60 -26.09
N LEU A 6 41.85 19.58 -25.10
CA LEU A 6 41.22 20.69 -24.33
C LEU A 6 40.34 21.62 -25.19
N PHE A 7 39.02 21.60 -24.97
CA PHE A 7 38.18 22.80 -25.09
C PHE A 7 37.02 22.79 -24.09
N SER A 8 36.79 23.98 -23.55
CA SER A 8 36.00 24.37 -22.39
C SER A 8 34.59 24.88 -22.73
N SER A 9 33.68 24.70 -21.76
CA SER A 9 32.46 25.46 -21.41
C SER A 9 31.96 26.63 -22.29
N THR A 10 30.65 26.59 -22.60
CA THR A 10 29.77 27.78 -22.57
C THR A 10 28.37 27.41 -22.08
N PHE A 11 27.95 28.06 -20.99
CA PHE A 11 26.61 28.02 -20.41
C PHE A 11 25.59 28.69 -21.34
N TYR A 12 24.44 28.05 -21.59
CA TYR A 12 23.27 28.67 -22.21
C TYR A 12 22.19 28.95 -21.16
N GLN A 13 21.85 30.23 -20.97
CA GLN A 13 20.76 30.72 -20.12
C GLN A 13 19.77 31.50 -20.99
N PRO A 14 18.56 30.98 -21.29
CA PRO A 14 17.61 31.69 -22.13
C PRO A 14 16.82 32.76 -21.36
N ASN A 15 16.71 33.95 -21.96
CA ASN A 15 16.11 35.17 -21.41
C ASN A 15 14.56 35.19 -21.53
N LYS A 16 13.87 35.78 -20.54
CA LYS A 16 12.40 35.78 -20.29
C LYS A 16 11.50 36.34 -21.41
N LYS A 17 12.01 36.84 -22.53
CA LYS A 17 11.20 37.41 -23.63
C LYS A 17 10.98 36.46 -24.82
N SER A 18 11.72 35.37 -24.95
CA SER A 18 11.48 34.33 -25.97
C SER A 18 10.49 33.23 -25.53
N MET A 19 10.02 33.26 -24.28
CA MET A 19 9.08 32.28 -23.73
C MET A 19 7.60 32.57 -24.04
N ARG A 20 7.28 33.74 -24.60
CA ARG A 20 5.89 34.14 -24.91
C ARG A 20 5.43 33.81 -26.32
N LEU A 21 6.32 33.41 -27.23
CA LEU A 21 5.97 33.03 -28.60
C LEU A 21 5.84 31.51 -28.80
N PHE A 22 6.20 30.70 -27.79
CA PHE A 22 6.03 29.24 -27.80
C PHE A 22 4.69 28.78 -27.18
N LEU A 23 3.95 29.68 -26.54
CA LEU A 23 2.66 29.39 -25.89
C LEU A 23 1.45 29.51 -26.83
N LEU A 24 1.63 29.93 -28.09
CA LEU A 24 0.52 30.14 -29.03
C LEU A 24 0.38 29.03 -30.09
N THR A 25 1.31 28.08 -30.18
CA THR A 25 1.24 26.95 -31.13
C THR A 25 0.78 25.63 -30.50
N CYS A 26 0.76 25.51 -29.17
CA CYS A 26 0.18 24.34 -28.49
C CYS A 26 -1.36 24.41 -28.33
N LEU A 27 -2.00 25.52 -28.70
CA LEU A 27 -3.45 25.72 -28.57
C LEU A 27 -4.27 25.17 -29.78
N LEU A 28 -3.63 24.51 -30.75
CA LEU A 28 -4.30 23.86 -31.89
C LEU A 28 -4.14 22.33 -31.91
N GLY A 29 -3.65 21.74 -30.81
CA GLY A 29 -3.59 20.29 -30.58
C GLY A 29 -4.70 19.74 -29.68
N LEU A 30 -5.76 20.52 -29.40
CA LEU A 30 -6.95 20.06 -28.68
C LEU A 30 -7.92 19.32 -29.64
N LEU A 31 -7.42 18.29 -30.30
CA LEU A 31 -8.27 17.20 -30.76
C LEU A 31 -8.25 16.18 -29.62
N GLY A 32 -9.35 16.14 -28.88
CA GLY A 32 -9.55 15.25 -27.75
C GLY A 32 -9.24 13.82 -28.13
N LEU A 33 -8.07 13.34 -27.66
CA LEU A 33 -7.96 11.95 -27.28
C LEU A 33 -8.78 11.81 -26.01
N SER A 34 -10.08 11.58 -26.17
CA SER A 34 -10.87 10.95 -25.13
C SER A 34 -10.17 9.62 -24.84
N GLN A 35 -9.34 9.58 -23.80
CA GLN A 35 -8.95 8.32 -23.22
C GLN A 35 -10.24 7.72 -22.67
N THR A 36 -10.91 6.87 -23.46
CA THR A 36 -11.95 6.00 -22.92
C THR A 36 -11.23 5.02 -22.00
N SER A 37 -11.04 5.42 -20.73
CA SER A 37 -10.78 4.45 -19.67
C SER A 37 -11.89 3.42 -19.79
N LEU A 38 -11.54 2.17 -20.04
CA LEU A 38 -12.54 1.12 -20.21
C LEU A 38 -13.34 1.07 -18.92
N ALA A 39 -14.59 1.55 -18.97
CA ALA A 39 -15.44 1.59 -17.79
C ALA A 39 -15.87 0.17 -17.46
N PHE A 40 -15.60 -0.28 -16.23
CA PHE A 40 -16.07 -1.59 -15.80
C PHE A 40 -17.59 -1.59 -15.69
N THR A 41 -18.24 -2.59 -16.25
CA THR A 41 -19.72 -2.68 -16.26
C THR A 41 -20.31 -3.01 -14.89
N ASP A 42 -19.49 -3.51 -13.97
CA ASP A 42 -19.87 -4.03 -12.65
C ASP A 42 -19.19 -3.31 -11.48
N VAL A 43 -18.48 -2.20 -11.74
CA VAL A 43 -17.84 -1.39 -10.69
C VAL A 43 -18.21 0.08 -10.91
N SER A 44 -18.77 0.71 -9.87
CA SER A 44 -19.05 2.15 -9.89
C SER A 44 -17.74 2.95 -10.03
N PRO A 45 -17.69 4.02 -10.85
CA PRO A 45 -16.55 4.94 -10.88
C PRO A 45 -16.20 5.56 -9.52
N ASP A 46 -17.17 5.64 -8.60
CA ASP A 46 -16.99 6.15 -7.23
C ASP A 46 -16.49 5.09 -6.24
N ASP A 47 -16.35 3.82 -6.66
CA ASP A 47 -15.75 2.77 -5.84
C ASP A 47 -14.28 3.13 -5.54
N SER A 48 -13.89 3.09 -4.27
CA SER A 48 -12.55 3.47 -3.82
C SER A 48 -11.42 2.62 -4.44
N SER A 49 -11.75 1.44 -4.96
CA SER A 49 -10.81 0.53 -5.65
C SER A 49 -10.82 0.68 -7.17
N TYR A 50 -11.72 1.49 -7.75
CA TYR A 50 -11.89 1.61 -9.20
C TYR A 50 -10.57 1.99 -9.90
N ALA A 51 -9.87 3.01 -9.40
CA ALA A 51 -8.60 3.45 -9.95
C ALA A 51 -7.52 2.36 -9.91
N ILE A 52 -7.54 1.51 -8.88
CA ILE A 52 -6.61 0.38 -8.74
C ILE A 52 -6.92 -0.67 -9.80
N PHE A 53 -8.20 -1.02 -9.98
CA PHE A 53 -8.63 -1.97 -10.99
C PHE A 53 -8.28 -1.49 -12.40
N ALA A 54 -8.55 -0.22 -12.69
CA ALA A 54 -8.24 0.40 -13.98
C ALA A 54 -6.74 0.37 -14.26
N HIS A 55 -5.92 0.72 -13.26
CA HIS A 55 -4.47 0.67 -13.39
C HIS A 55 -3.95 -0.74 -13.66
N LEU A 56 -4.37 -1.75 -12.89
CA LEU A 56 -3.92 -3.13 -13.07
C LEU A 56 -4.35 -3.73 -14.40
N ASN A 57 -5.50 -3.31 -14.93
CA ASN A 57 -5.97 -3.68 -16.26
C ASN A 57 -5.12 -3.02 -17.35
N ASP A 58 -4.81 -1.73 -17.22
CA ASP A 58 -3.97 -0.98 -18.17
C ASP A 58 -2.55 -1.57 -18.29
N VAL A 59 -1.94 -1.92 -17.15
CA VAL A 59 -0.61 -2.56 -17.13
C VAL A 59 -0.64 -4.08 -17.36
N ASN A 60 -1.79 -4.65 -17.74
CA ASN A 60 -1.99 -6.06 -18.07
C ASN A 60 -1.62 -7.06 -16.95
N ILE A 61 -1.69 -6.63 -15.69
CA ILE A 61 -1.46 -7.52 -14.54
C ILE A 61 -2.74 -8.29 -14.19
N MET A 62 -3.86 -7.58 -14.09
CA MET A 62 -5.20 -8.16 -13.89
C MET A 62 -6.19 -7.56 -14.87
N ASN A 63 -6.64 -8.38 -15.81
CA ASN A 63 -7.52 -7.92 -16.88
C ASN A 63 -9.00 -8.07 -16.52
N SER A 64 -9.82 -7.18 -17.08
CA SER A 64 -11.27 -7.36 -17.16
C SER A 64 -11.66 -8.56 -18.02
N ARG A 65 -12.88 -9.05 -17.79
CA ARG A 65 -13.50 -10.16 -18.51
C ARG A 65 -14.79 -9.66 -19.12
N ASN A 66 -14.82 -9.51 -20.45
CA ASN A 66 -15.99 -9.01 -21.18
C ASN A 66 -16.52 -7.65 -20.66
N GLY A 67 -15.62 -6.73 -20.32
CA GLY A 67 -15.96 -5.41 -19.78
C GLY A 67 -16.25 -5.36 -18.28
N ALA A 68 -16.31 -6.50 -17.58
CA ALA A 68 -16.49 -6.56 -16.13
C ALA A 68 -15.15 -6.81 -15.40
N PHE A 69 -14.94 -6.23 -14.22
CA PHE A 69 -13.78 -6.54 -13.39
C PHE A 69 -13.99 -7.80 -12.53
N GLN A 70 -15.23 -8.04 -12.08
CA GLN A 70 -15.68 -9.13 -11.21
C GLN A 70 -15.02 -9.10 -9.82
N PRO A 71 -15.17 -8.02 -9.03
CA PRO A 71 -14.41 -7.82 -7.79
C PRO A 71 -14.66 -8.90 -6.73
N ASP A 72 -15.87 -9.46 -6.65
CA ASP A 72 -16.26 -10.41 -5.60
C ASP A 72 -16.06 -11.88 -5.99
N LEU A 73 -15.64 -12.14 -7.23
CA LEU A 73 -15.36 -13.50 -7.70
C LEU A 73 -14.09 -14.03 -7.01
N MET A 74 -14.15 -15.27 -6.56
CA MET A 74 -13.00 -15.95 -5.95
C MET A 74 -11.91 -16.26 -7.00
N VAL A 75 -10.66 -16.27 -6.57
CA VAL A 75 -9.50 -16.48 -7.45
C VAL A 75 -8.92 -17.87 -7.25
N THR A 76 -8.67 -18.58 -8.34
CA THR A 76 -7.98 -19.88 -8.32
C THR A 76 -6.48 -19.71 -8.11
N ARG A 77 -5.80 -20.76 -7.63
CA ARG A 77 -4.34 -20.76 -7.45
C ARG A 77 -3.59 -20.50 -8.75
N ALA A 78 -4.05 -21.03 -9.88
CA ALA A 78 -3.47 -20.77 -11.20
C ALA A 78 -3.58 -19.28 -11.62
N GLU A 79 -4.75 -18.66 -11.41
CA GLU A 79 -4.95 -17.24 -11.68
C GLU A 79 -4.09 -16.36 -10.76
N ALA A 80 -4.04 -16.69 -9.47
CA ALA A 80 -3.24 -15.98 -8.47
C ALA A 80 -1.74 -16.03 -8.78
N LEU A 81 -1.24 -17.19 -9.22
CA LEU A 81 0.14 -17.33 -9.69
C LEU A 81 0.41 -16.49 -10.92
N THR A 82 -0.52 -16.47 -11.88
CA THR A 82 -0.41 -15.66 -13.10
C THR A 82 -0.29 -14.17 -12.78
N VAL A 83 -1.14 -13.67 -11.88
CA VAL A 83 -1.07 -12.28 -11.39
C VAL A 83 0.26 -12.01 -10.71
N SER A 84 0.73 -12.93 -9.87
CA SER A 84 2.01 -12.81 -9.15
C SER A 84 3.20 -12.70 -10.11
N LEU A 85 3.28 -13.58 -11.12
CA LEU A 85 4.37 -13.54 -12.12
C LEU A 85 4.35 -12.23 -12.91
N ARG A 86 3.18 -11.78 -13.36
CA ARG A 86 3.04 -10.50 -14.07
C ARG A 86 3.46 -9.32 -13.20
N ALA A 87 3.05 -9.30 -11.93
CA ALA A 87 3.45 -8.27 -10.98
C ALA A 87 4.96 -8.30 -10.68
N GLY A 88 5.60 -9.46 -10.75
CA GLY A 88 7.06 -9.61 -10.66
C GLY A 88 7.81 -9.26 -11.95
N GLY A 89 7.12 -8.90 -13.04
CA GLY A 89 7.74 -8.68 -14.35
C GLY A 89 8.28 -9.96 -15.01
N ILE A 90 7.80 -11.13 -14.58
CA ILE A 90 8.22 -12.43 -15.09
C ILE A 90 7.40 -12.77 -16.34
N SER A 91 8.03 -12.67 -17.50
CA SER A 91 7.41 -13.10 -18.76
C SER A 91 7.21 -14.62 -18.78
N VAL A 92 6.00 -15.03 -19.16
CA VAL A 92 5.62 -16.43 -19.39
C VAL A 92 5.67 -16.69 -20.89
N PRO A 93 6.50 -17.63 -21.37
CA PRO A 93 6.55 -17.97 -22.78
C PRO A 93 5.26 -18.69 -23.21
N ALA A 94 4.85 -18.50 -24.46
CA ALA A 94 3.63 -19.14 -25.00
C ALA A 94 3.77 -20.67 -25.07
N ASN A 95 4.98 -21.16 -25.27
CA ASN A 95 5.32 -22.58 -25.28
C ASN A 95 6.36 -22.85 -24.19
N PHE A 96 6.29 -24.01 -23.56
CA PHE A 96 7.31 -24.52 -22.64
C PHE A 96 7.72 -25.93 -23.12
N ASP A 97 8.79 -26.47 -22.55
CA ASP A 97 9.43 -27.72 -22.99
C ASP A 97 8.60 -29.01 -22.75
N GLY A 98 7.38 -28.88 -22.24
CA GLY A 98 6.50 -30.01 -21.89
C GLY A 98 6.83 -30.65 -20.53
N THR A 99 7.84 -30.17 -19.80
CA THR A 99 8.22 -30.74 -18.50
C THR A 99 7.14 -30.46 -17.46
N MET A 100 6.57 -31.54 -16.91
CA MET A 100 5.58 -31.48 -15.83
C MET A 100 6.25 -31.68 -14.47
N HIS A 101 6.10 -30.69 -13.60
CA HIS A 101 6.65 -30.70 -12.25
C HIS A 101 5.64 -31.15 -11.18
N PHE A 102 4.35 -31.17 -11.51
CA PHE A 102 3.25 -31.54 -10.62
C PHE A 102 2.31 -32.51 -11.36
N ALA A 103 1.74 -33.47 -10.64
CA ALA A 103 0.95 -34.54 -11.23
C ALA A 103 -0.43 -34.09 -11.74
N ASP A 104 -0.95 -32.99 -11.20
CA ASP A 104 -2.26 -32.42 -11.48
C ASP A 104 -2.22 -31.23 -12.45
N VAL A 105 -1.11 -31.05 -13.17
CA VAL A 105 -0.98 -30.04 -14.22
C VAL A 105 -1.02 -30.75 -15.57
N ASP A 106 -2.10 -30.54 -16.32
CA ASP A 106 -2.22 -31.02 -17.70
C ASP A 106 -1.46 -30.03 -18.63
N PRO A 107 -0.50 -30.52 -19.44
CA PRO A 107 0.32 -29.67 -20.31
C PRO A 107 -0.49 -28.89 -21.36
N ASN A 108 -1.74 -29.28 -21.65
CA ASN A 108 -2.60 -28.59 -22.60
C ASN A 108 -3.42 -27.45 -21.98
N GLN A 109 -3.35 -27.26 -20.66
CA GLN A 109 -4.08 -26.21 -19.96
C GLN A 109 -3.37 -24.86 -20.06
N TRP A 110 -4.14 -23.79 -20.08
CA TRP A 110 -3.64 -22.41 -20.21
C TRP A 110 -2.65 -22.02 -19.11
N TYR A 111 -2.74 -22.63 -17.93
CA TYR A 111 -1.87 -22.38 -16.79
C TYR A 111 -0.59 -23.21 -16.80
N ALA A 112 -0.44 -24.22 -17.66
CA ALA A 112 0.75 -25.07 -17.67
C ALA A 112 2.06 -24.30 -17.92
N PRO A 113 2.14 -23.36 -18.89
CA PRO A 113 3.32 -22.51 -19.07
C PRO A 113 3.59 -21.61 -17.86
N VAL A 114 2.54 -21.14 -17.18
CA VAL A 114 2.64 -20.29 -15.99
C VAL A 114 3.28 -21.07 -14.84
N VAL A 115 2.80 -22.29 -14.58
CA VAL A 115 3.31 -23.15 -13.51
C VAL A 115 4.77 -23.55 -13.77
N ASN A 116 5.07 -23.95 -15.01
CA ASN A 116 6.44 -24.30 -15.39
C ASN A 116 7.39 -23.09 -15.20
N ARG A 117 7.00 -21.90 -15.69
CA ARG A 117 7.78 -20.68 -15.51
C ARG A 117 7.99 -20.31 -14.03
N ALA A 118 7.00 -20.54 -13.19
CA ALA A 118 7.10 -20.28 -11.76
C ALA A 118 8.09 -21.22 -11.05
N VAL A 119 8.27 -22.46 -11.53
CA VAL A 119 9.29 -23.38 -11.03
C VAL A 119 10.68 -22.92 -11.46
N GLU A 120 10.88 -22.58 -12.74
CA GLU A 120 12.17 -22.08 -13.26
C GLU A 120 12.66 -20.84 -12.49
N THR A 121 11.73 -19.94 -12.17
CA THR A 121 12.01 -18.70 -11.46
C THR A 121 11.97 -18.84 -9.94
N LYS A 122 11.80 -20.06 -9.42
CA LYS A 122 11.78 -20.41 -7.99
C LYS A 122 10.67 -19.71 -7.18
N VAL A 123 9.61 -19.27 -7.86
CA VAL A 123 8.37 -18.81 -7.22
C VAL A 123 7.66 -20.00 -6.57
N LEU A 124 7.61 -21.12 -7.29
CA LEU A 124 7.15 -22.40 -6.77
C LEU A 124 8.32 -23.34 -6.47
N SER A 125 8.11 -24.20 -5.48
CA SER A 125 8.99 -25.32 -5.16
C SER A 125 8.31 -26.63 -5.59
N VAL A 126 9.11 -27.60 -6.03
CA VAL A 126 8.64 -28.92 -6.50
C VAL A 126 8.60 -29.98 -5.39
N ASN A 127 8.54 -29.55 -4.13
CA ASN A 127 8.51 -30.45 -2.98
C ASN A 127 7.14 -31.13 -2.78
N ALA A 128 6.08 -30.57 -3.37
CA ALA A 128 4.72 -31.12 -3.30
C ALA A 128 4.39 -31.91 -4.56
N THR A 129 3.56 -32.95 -4.43
CA THR A 129 3.10 -33.77 -5.56
C THR A 129 2.15 -33.00 -6.51
N ASN A 130 1.32 -32.14 -5.94
CA ASN A 130 0.23 -31.45 -6.63
C ASN A 130 0.35 -29.92 -6.47
N PHE A 131 0.03 -29.18 -7.53
CA PHE A 131 -0.03 -27.72 -7.52
C PHE A 131 -1.42 -27.20 -7.09
N ARG A 132 -2.49 -27.94 -7.41
CA ARG A 132 -3.91 -27.62 -7.17
C ARG A 132 -4.35 -26.38 -7.96
N PRO A 133 -4.28 -26.38 -9.31
CA PRO A 133 -4.48 -25.19 -10.13
C PRO A 133 -5.89 -24.59 -10.02
N ASP A 134 -6.91 -25.44 -9.92
CA ASP A 134 -8.33 -25.04 -9.92
C ASP A 134 -8.91 -24.81 -8.51
N GLU A 135 -8.15 -25.13 -7.46
CA GLU A 135 -8.54 -24.78 -6.09
C GLU A 135 -8.44 -23.27 -5.88
N LEU A 136 -9.28 -22.74 -4.98
CA LEU A 136 -9.22 -21.34 -4.58
C LEU A 136 -7.91 -21.05 -3.85
N VAL A 137 -7.32 -19.89 -4.12
CA VAL A 137 -6.11 -19.45 -3.44
C VAL A 137 -6.45 -18.90 -2.06
N ASP A 138 -5.72 -19.34 -1.05
CA ASP A 138 -5.78 -18.71 0.26
C ASP A 138 -4.81 -17.51 0.38
N LYS A 139 -5.00 -16.71 1.42
CA LYS A 139 -4.22 -15.50 1.65
C LYS A 139 -2.74 -15.76 1.84
N ALA A 140 -2.37 -16.79 2.60
CA ALA A 140 -0.97 -17.12 2.86
C ALA A 140 -0.26 -17.60 1.59
N GLU A 141 -0.92 -18.43 0.80
CA GLU A 141 -0.45 -18.92 -0.48
C GLU A 141 -0.25 -17.77 -1.47
N PHE A 142 -1.22 -16.87 -1.59
CA PHE A 142 -1.13 -15.73 -2.49
C PHE A 142 0.03 -14.78 -2.14
N LEU A 143 0.16 -14.37 -0.87
CA LEU A 143 1.26 -13.51 -0.44
C LEU A 143 2.63 -14.17 -0.69
N THR A 144 2.71 -15.50 -0.54
CA THR A 144 3.92 -16.26 -0.83
C THR A 144 4.30 -16.20 -2.31
N MET A 145 3.34 -16.46 -3.20
CA MET A 145 3.56 -16.38 -4.65
C MET A 145 3.94 -14.95 -5.07
N LEU A 146 3.21 -13.95 -4.59
CA LEU A 146 3.42 -12.54 -4.90
C LEU A 146 4.83 -12.08 -4.48
N PHE A 147 5.24 -12.37 -3.24
CA PHE A 147 6.53 -11.89 -2.72
C PHE A 147 7.73 -12.62 -3.29
N ARG A 148 7.58 -13.90 -3.64
CA ARG A 148 8.63 -14.63 -4.36
C ARG A 148 8.77 -14.13 -5.79
N ALA A 149 7.66 -13.88 -6.49
CA ALA A 149 7.69 -13.32 -7.84
C ALA A 149 8.34 -11.92 -7.86
N SER A 150 8.06 -11.09 -6.85
CA SER A 150 8.74 -9.79 -6.66
C SER A 150 10.11 -9.88 -5.98
N GLN A 151 10.66 -11.08 -5.77
CA GLN A 151 11.98 -11.30 -5.14
C GLN A 151 12.22 -10.51 -3.83
N VAL A 152 11.19 -10.42 -2.98
CA VAL A 152 11.27 -9.68 -1.72
C VAL A 152 12.34 -10.28 -0.81
N ASN A 153 13.25 -9.43 -0.30
CA ASN A 153 14.18 -9.84 0.74
C ASN A 153 13.47 -9.93 2.11
N LEU A 154 13.08 -11.14 2.48
CA LEU A 154 12.42 -11.44 3.75
C LEU A 154 13.38 -11.61 4.94
N THR A 155 14.70 -11.58 4.72
CA THR A 155 15.72 -11.78 5.79
C THR A 155 15.46 -10.93 7.04
N PRO A 156 15.13 -9.63 6.93
CA PRO A 156 14.86 -8.79 8.11
C PRO A 156 13.63 -9.21 8.92
N PHE A 157 12.71 -9.97 8.32
CA PHE A 157 11.39 -10.25 8.87
C PHE A 157 11.29 -11.58 9.63
N TYR A 158 12.29 -12.45 9.54
CA TYR A 158 12.34 -13.71 10.32
C TYR A 158 12.49 -13.51 11.84
N SER A 159 12.97 -12.34 12.25
CA SER A 159 13.09 -11.98 13.67
C SER A 159 11.84 -11.30 14.23
N ALA A 160 10.87 -10.96 13.39
CA ALA A 160 9.65 -10.32 13.87
C ALA A 160 8.86 -11.27 14.77
N ARG A 161 8.19 -10.69 15.76
CA ARG A 161 7.39 -11.38 16.77
C ARG A 161 6.03 -10.70 16.88
N ASN A 162 5.02 -11.46 17.32
CA ASN A 162 3.66 -10.97 17.57
C ASN A 162 3.09 -10.23 16.34
N VAL A 163 3.24 -10.84 15.15
CA VAL A 163 2.79 -10.25 13.89
C VAL A 163 1.27 -10.05 13.90
N ALA A 164 0.53 -11.08 14.27
CA ALA A 164 -0.92 -11.13 14.45
C ALA A 164 -1.29 -12.33 15.36
N ASN A 165 -2.53 -12.38 15.83
CA ASN A 165 -3.00 -13.40 16.77
C ASN A 165 -3.01 -14.82 16.17
N ASP A 166 -3.25 -14.93 14.86
CA ASP A 166 -3.32 -16.18 14.10
C ASP A 166 -2.06 -16.48 13.28
N ILE A 167 -0.97 -15.76 13.54
CA ILE A 167 0.33 -15.98 12.90
C ILE A 167 1.35 -16.37 13.97
N PRO A 168 1.59 -17.68 14.18
CA PRO A 168 2.59 -18.14 15.14
C PRO A 168 4.00 -17.64 14.79
N ASN A 169 4.78 -17.29 15.81
CA ASN A 169 6.12 -16.71 15.65
C ASN A 169 7.09 -17.61 14.86
N ASP A 170 6.93 -18.93 14.94
CA ASP A 170 7.79 -19.92 14.27
C ASP A 170 7.14 -20.51 13.00
N SER A 171 6.04 -19.93 12.52
CA SER A 171 5.36 -20.39 11.31
C SER A 171 6.11 -19.94 10.05
N TRP A 172 6.11 -20.77 9.01
CA TRP A 172 6.69 -20.45 7.71
C TRP A 172 6.08 -19.17 7.08
N MET A 173 4.83 -18.85 7.42
CA MET A 173 4.11 -17.67 6.92
C MET A 173 4.49 -16.39 7.67
N GLN A 174 5.10 -16.50 8.85
CA GLN A 174 5.45 -15.36 9.71
C GLN A 174 6.20 -14.23 8.98
N PRO A 175 7.32 -14.49 8.27
CA PRO A 175 8.06 -13.41 7.61
C PRO A 175 7.25 -12.74 6.49
N TYR A 176 6.39 -13.51 5.80
CA TYR A 176 5.51 -13.00 4.74
C TYR A 176 4.47 -12.03 5.33
N PHE A 177 3.76 -12.43 6.39
CA PHE A 177 2.79 -11.55 7.04
C PHE A 177 3.45 -10.37 7.75
N ALA A 178 4.66 -10.52 8.30
CA ALA A 178 5.42 -9.40 8.86
C ALA A 178 5.77 -8.34 7.81
N TYR A 179 6.23 -8.78 6.63
CA TYR A 179 6.46 -7.88 5.49
C TYR A 179 5.15 -7.23 5.02
N ALA A 180 4.08 -8.03 4.89
CA ALA A 180 2.77 -7.53 4.47
C ALA A 180 2.21 -6.48 5.45
N LYS A 181 2.36 -6.69 6.77
CA LYS A 181 1.97 -5.74 7.81
C LYS A 181 2.72 -4.41 7.68
N ARG A 182 4.05 -4.47 7.55
CA ARG A 182 4.90 -3.28 7.47
C ARG A 182 4.53 -2.35 6.32
N TYR A 183 4.21 -2.92 5.16
CA TYR A 183 3.87 -2.16 3.96
C TYR A 183 2.36 -2.12 3.67
N GLN A 184 1.53 -2.56 4.63
CA GLN A 184 0.07 -2.67 4.50
C GLN A 184 -0.41 -3.41 3.25
N ILE A 185 0.39 -4.32 2.70
CA ILE A 185 0.01 -5.12 1.54
C ILE A 185 -1.24 -5.92 1.90
N ALA A 186 -1.21 -6.60 3.05
CA ALA A 186 -2.39 -7.13 3.71
C ALA A 186 -2.70 -6.29 4.95
N HIS A 187 -3.90 -5.72 4.99
CA HIS A 187 -4.38 -4.97 6.15
C HIS A 187 -4.65 -5.92 7.32
N LEU A 188 -4.15 -5.57 8.51
CA LEU A 188 -4.46 -6.25 9.76
C LEU A 188 -5.63 -5.52 10.41
N PRO A 189 -6.82 -6.14 10.53
CA PRO A 189 -7.94 -5.53 11.22
C PRO A 189 -7.65 -5.37 12.72
N ALA A 190 -8.43 -4.53 13.41
CA ALA A 190 -8.30 -4.33 14.86
C ALA A 190 -8.45 -5.58 15.71
N ASP A 191 -9.21 -6.58 15.24
CA ASP A 191 -9.35 -7.85 15.95
C ASP A 191 -8.03 -8.62 16.04
N GLY A 192 -7.04 -8.24 15.24
CA GLY A 192 -5.71 -8.81 15.22
C GLY A 192 -5.61 -10.13 14.44
N TYR A 193 -6.58 -10.46 13.58
CA TYR A 193 -6.59 -11.70 12.80
C TYR A 193 -6.40 -11.45 11.31
N TYR A 194 -5.43 -12.14 10.69
CA TYR A 194 -5.23 -12.08 9.25
C TYR A 194 -6.10 -13.06 8.47
N LEU A 195 -6.57 -14.14 9.08
CA LEU A 195 -7.25 -15.27 8.45
C LEU A 195 -6.43 -15.83 7.27
N PRO A 196 -5.24 -16.43 7.53
CA PRO A 196 -4.30 -16.87 6.48
C PRO A 196 -4.91 -17.89 5.51
N SER A 197 -5.81 -18.75 5.98
CA SER A 197 -6.51 -19.76 5.16
C SER A 197 -7.79 -19.25 4.48
N LYS A 198 -8.10 -17.95 4.58
CA LYS A 198 -9.25 -17.37 3.89
C LYS A 198 -8.98 -17.29 2.40
N ASN A 199 -9.90 -17.84 1.60
CA ASN A 199 -9.90 -17.66 0.15
C ASN A 199 -10.08 -16.20 -0.25
N LEU A 200 -9.39 -15.78 -1.31
CA LEU A 200 -9.36 -14.39 -1.75
C LEU A 200 -10.29 -14.12 -2.93
N THR A 201 -10.95 -12.95 -2.88
CA THR A 201 -11.63 -12.38 -4.04
C THR A 201 -10.66 -11.69 -5.00
N ARG A 202 -11.10 -11.44 -6.23
CA ARG A 202 -10.36 -10.65 -7.22
C ARG A 202 -10.03 -9.24 -6.71
N ARG A 203 -10.93 -8.60 -5.94
CA ARG A 203 -10.68 -7.32 -5.28
C ARG A 203 -9.51 -7.42 -4.30
N GLU A 204 -9.51 -8.43 -3.43
CA GLU A 204 -8.44 -8.60 -2.43
C GLU A 204 -7.08 -8.85 -3.08
N VAL A 205 -7.04 -9.74 -4.09
CA VAL A 205 -5.84 -9.99 -4.91
C VAL A 205 -5.35 -8.69 -5.56
N ALA A 206 -6.24 -7.93 -6.19
CA ALA A 206 -5.90 -6.67 -6.85
C ALA A 206 -5.32 -5.63 -5.89
N LEU A 207 -5.95 -5.42 -4.73
CA LEU A 207 -5.47 -4.46 -3.73
C LEU A 207 -4.09 -4.84 -3.19
N MET A 208 -3.88 -6.12 -2.86
CA MET A 208 -2.59 -6.62 -2.38
C MET A 208 -1.51 -6.51 -3.47
N THR A 209 -1.81 -6.88 -4.72
CA THR A 209 -0.88 -6.73 -5.85
C THR A 209 -0.51 -5.28 -6.08
N TYR A 210 -1.49 -4.38 -6.13
CA TYR A 210 -1.23 -2.95 -6.34
C TYR A 210 -0.33 -2.36 -5.25
N ARG A 211 -0.59 -2.69 -3.98
CA ARG A 211 0.24 -2.25 -2.87
C ARG A 211 1.66 -2.80 -2.97
N GLN A 212 1.82 -4.06 -3.38
CA GLN A 212 3.14 -4.63 -3.63
C GLN A 212 3.88 -3.89 -4.77
N LEU A 213 3.21 -3.56 -5.87
CA LEU A 213 3.83 -2.82 -6.99
C LEU A 213 4.34 -1.45 -6.56
N ARG A 214 3.61 -0.73 -5.69
CA ARG A 214 4.07 0.54 -5.11
C ARG A 214 5.36 0.39 -4.30
N VAL A 215 5.54 -0.75 -3.62
CA VAL A 215 6.76 -1.04 -2.85
C VAL A 215 7.91 -1.52 -3.76
N PHE A 216 7.58 -2.32 -4.77
CA PHE A 216 8.55 -3.00 -5.64
C PHE A 216 9.12 -2.09 -6.74
N HIS A 217 8.27 -1.30 -7.40
CA HIS A 217 8.67 -0.39 -8.48
C HIS A 217 8.74 1.09 -8.04
N GLY A 218 8.31 1.38 -6.81
CA GLY A 218 8.37 2.73 -6.27
C GLY A 218 9.80 3.21 -5.99
N SER A 219 9.99 4.52 -6.04
CA SER A 219 11.20 5.14 -5.49
C SER A 219 11.34 4.85 -3.99
N THR A 220 12.53 5.06 -3.42
CA THR A 220 12.72 5.02 -1.96
C THR A 220 11.72 5.90 -1.22
N GLU A 221 11.39 7.07 -1.78
CA GLU A 221 10.36 7.98 -1.27
C GLU A 221 8.98 7.32 -1.30
N THR A 222 8.58 6.72 -2.42
CA THR A 222 7.30 6.01 -2.53
C THR A 222 7.18 4.93 -1.47
N LYS A 223 8.26 4.17 -1.25
CA LYS A 223 8.30 3.12 -0.23
C LYS A 223 8.16 3.68 1.19
N LEU A 224 8.84 4.79 1.50
CA LEU A 224 8.72 5.45 2.80
C LEU A 224 7.32 6.03 3.00
N LEU A 225 6.71 6.62 1.97
CA LEU A 225 5.34 7.14 2.02
C LEU A 225 4.31 6.01 2.20
N VAL A 226 4.49 4.87 1.54
CA VAL A 226 3.64 3.68 1.75
C VAL A 226 3.76 3.18 3.20
N GLU A 227 4.98 3.07 3.72
CA GLU A 227 5.23 2.63 5.10
C GLU A 227 4.63 3.63 6.12
N LEU A 228 4.75 4.93 5.85
CA LEU A 228 4.15 5.99 6.67
C LEU A 228 2.62 5.93 6.64
N GLN A 229 2.01 5.92 5.45
CA GLN A 229 0.56 5.80 5.28
C GLN A 229 0.02 4.57 6.02
N GLY A 230 0.76 3.47 5.97
CA GLY A 230 0.38 2.27 6.65
C GLY A 230 0.50 2.32 8.16
N SER A 231 1.54 2.96 8.66
CA SER A 231 1.72 3.19 10.10
C SER A 231 0.64 4.13 10.65
N ILE A 232 0.29 5.17 9.88
CA ILE A 232 -0.83 6.10 10.16
C ILE A 232 -2.14 5.32 10.29
N GLN A 233 -2.47 4.47 9.31
CA GLN A 233 -3.71 3.68 9.33
C GLN A 233 -3.75 2.71 10.53
N GLN A 234 -2.63 2.04 10.83
CA GLN A 234 -2.54 1.19 12.00
C GLN A 234 -2.75 1.97 13.31
N PHE A 235 -2.19 3.17 13.42
CA PHE A 235 -2.41 4.05 14.57
C PHE A 235 -3.90 4.41 14.73
N LEU A 236 -4.56 4.86 13.66
CA LEU A 236 -5.98 5.24 13.70
C LEU A 236 -6.87 4.07 14.15
N GLU A 237 -6.57 2.86 13.66
CA GLU A 237 -7.28 1.65 14.06
C GLU A 237 -7.08 1.31 15.54
N LEU A 238 -5.85 1.40 16.05
CA LEU A 238 -5.56 1.17 17.47
C LEU A 238 -6.30 2.17 18.38
N ILE A 239 -6.38 3.44 17.97
CA ILE A 239 -7.09 4.49 18.70
C ILE A 239 -8.60 4.20 18.74
N ARG A 240 -9.20 3.85 17.59
CA ARG A 240 -10.63 3.48 17.50
C ARG A 240 -11.02 2.34 18.44
N HIS A 241 -10.09 1.42 18.68
CA HIS A 241 -10.32 0.26 19.55
C HIS A 241 -9.79 0.44 20.98
N GLY A 242 -9.38 1.66 21.35
CA GLY A 242 -8.92 1.98 22.71
C GLY A 242 -7.56 1.39 23.09
N ASN A 243 -6.81 0.85 22.13
CA ASN A 243 -5.49 0.26 22.37
C ASN A 243 -4.38 1.34 22.40
N THR A 244 -4.48 2.23 23.39
CA THR A 244 -3.67 3.44 23.51
C THR A 244 -2.16 3.19 23.69
N ALA A 245 -1.77 2.12 24.38
CA ALA A 245 -0.36 1.79 24.60
C ALA A 245 0.36 1.36 23.30
N GLU A 246 -0.28 0.51 22.50
CA GLU A 246 0.26 0.12 21.19
C GLU A 246 0.22 1.30 20.21
N ALA A 247 -0.80 2.16 20.29
CA ALA A 247 -0.88 3.38 19.50
C ALA A 247 0.31 4.33 19.77
N GLU A 248 0.68 4.52 21.05
CA GLU A 248 1.86 5.33 21.44
C GLU A 248 3.15 4.77 20.83
N PHE A 249 3.32 3.44 20.81
CA PHE A 249 4.46 2.80 20.13
C PHE A 249 4.47 3.05 18.61
N GLN A 250 3.29 3.03 17.97
CA GLN A 250 3.18 3.34 16.54
C GLN A 250 3.55 4.79 16.21
N VAL A 251 3.24 5.76 17.09
CA VAL A 251 3.63 7.18 16.90
C VAL A 251 5.14 7.32 16.76
N HIS A 252 5.95 6.61 17.56
CA HIS A 252 7.40 6.67 17.44
C HIS A 252 7.91 6.17 16.08
N SER A 253 7.30 5.10 15.55
CA SER A 253 7.63 4.57 14.22
C SER A 253 7.28 5.57 13.12
N ILE A 254 6.11 6.20 13.23
CA ILE A 254 5.62 7.26 12.34
C ILE A 254 6.58 8.47 12.32
N MET A 255 7.01 8.95 13.49
CA MET A 255 7.98 10.05 13.58
C MET A 255 9.32 9.70 12.93
N SER A 256 9.83 8.49 13.17
CA SER A 256 11.08 8.01 12.56
C SER A 256 11.00 7.95 11.03
N LEU A 257 9.85 7.55 10.48
CA LEU A 257 9.63 7.53 9.03
C LEU A 257 9.59 8.93 8.45
N ASN A 258 8.93 9.86 9.12
CA ASN A 258 8.90 11.26 8.69
C ASN A 258 10.27 11.92 8.68
N ASP A 259 11.10 11.67 9.69
CA ASP A 259 12.46 12.18 9.70
C ASP A 259 13.26 11.70 8.47
N LYS A 260 13.04 10.45 8.04
CA LYS A 260 13.66 9.90 6.83
C LYS A 260 13.11 10.55 5.56
N ILE A 261 11.80 10.73 5.47
CA ILE A 261 11.14 11.39 4.33
C ILE A 261 11.67 12.80 4.16
N MET A 262 11.67 13.60 5.23
CA MET A 262 12.12 14.99 5.24
C MET A 262 13.59 15.16 4.87
N ARG A 263 14.45 14.23 5.31
CA ARG A 263 15.86 14.22 4.92
C ARG A 263 16.06 13.88 3.45
N SER A 264 15.15 13.09 2.87
CA SER A 264 15.24 12.67 1.47
C SER A 264 14.73 13.75 0.52
N HIS A 265 13.59 14.39 0.81
CA HIS A 265 12.96 15.43 -0.02
C HIS A 265 12.11 16.37 0.85
N ASN A 266 12.20 17.68 0.60
CA ASN A 266 11.41 18.72 1.29
C ASN A 266 10.31 19.26 0.37
N ASN A 267 9.33 18.44 0.03
CA ASN A 267 8.15 18.80 -0.76
C ASN A 267 6.90 19.00 0.12
N GLU A 268 5.78 19.41 -0.49
CA GLU A 268 4.53 19.67 0.24
C GLU A 268 3.96 18.41 0.92
N ASP A 269 4.11 17.23 0.30
CA ASP A 269 3.71 15.94 0.86
C ASP A 269 4.51 15.58 2.12
N ALA A 270 5.81 15.82 2.12
CA ALA A 270 6.68 15.63 3.29
C ALA A 270 6.32 16.58 4.44
N VAL A 271 5.99 17.84 4.14
CA VAL A 271 5.55 18.82 5.14
C VAL A 271 4.17 18.48 5.71
N ALA A 272 3.25 18.00 4.87
CA ALA A 272 1.93 17.53 5.28
C ALA A 272 2.07 16.30 6.19
N ALA A 273 2.87 15.31 5.78
CA ALA A 273 3.21 14.14 6.57
C ALA A 273 3.78 14.50 7.96
N MET A 274 4.70 15.46 8.03
CA MET A 274 5.22 15.97 9.31
C MET A 274 4.11 16.53 10.20
N SER A 275 3.19 17.30 9.62
CA SER A 275 2.08 17.90 10.35
C SER A 275 1.12 16.81 10.86
N ILE A 276 0.82 15.78 10.06
CA ILE A 276 0.04 14.61 10.51
C ILE A 276 0.69 13.93 11.71
N SER A 277 1.99 13.69 11.67
CA SER A 277 2.64 12.97 12.78
C SER A 277 2.71 13.77 14.07
N ARG A 278 2.89 15.10 13.98
CA ARG A 278 2.75 15.97 15.15
C ARG A 278 1.33 15.97 15.69
N SER A 279 0.34 15.93 14.79
CA SER A 279 -1.06 15.79 15.20
C SER A 279 -1.28 14.50 16.00
N MET A 280 -0.74 13.38 15.54
CA MET A 280 -0.81 12.09 16.24
C MET A 280 -0.07 12.07 17.57
N GLU A 281 1.10 12.72 17.64
CA GLU A 281 1.86 12.88 18.90
C GLU A 281 1.03 13.63 19.95
N HIS A 282 0.44 14.77 19.57
CA HIS A 282 -0.46 15.53 20.44
C HIS A 282 -1.70 14.71 20.84
N LEU A 283 -2.31 13.97 19.91
CA LEU A 283 -3.45 13.09 20.23
C LEU A 283 -3.06 12.00 21.24
N SER A 284 -1.91 11.34 21.05
CA SER A 284 -1.40 10.32 21.97
C SER A 284 -1.12 10.91 23.36
N ASP A 285 -0.47 12.07 23.42
CA ASP A 285 -0.20 12.79 24.67
C ASP A 285 -1.49 13.19 25.39
N SER A 286 -2.50 13.59 24.62
CA SER A 286 -3.82 13.91 25.14
C SER A 286 -4.47 12.71 25.84
N LEU A 287 -4.53 11.57 25.16
CA LEU A 287 -5.09 10.33 25.71
C LEU A 287 -4.35 9.89 26.97
N ARG A 288 -3.02 10.04 26.98
CA ARG A 288 -2.20 9.79 28.17
C ARG A 288 -2.56 10.77 29.30
N TYR A 289 -2.76 12.06 29.02
CA TYR A 289 -3.18 13.02 30.03
C TYR A 289 -4.55 12.70 30.62
N PHE A 290 -5.53 12.31 29.81
CA PHE A 290 -6.85 11.90 30.29
C PHE A 290 -6.77 10.68 31.20
N LYS A 291 -5.97 9.67 30.83
CA LYS A 291 -5.70 8.49 31.67
C LYS A 291 -5.19 8.84 33.08
N TYR A 292 -4.43 9.93 33.21
CA TYR A 292 -3.92 10.42 34.49
C TYR A 292 -4.75 11.55 35.12
N GLY A 293 -5.99 11.76 34.66
CA GLY A 293 -6.91 12.77 35.19
C GLY A 293 -6.50 14.23 34.91
N LYS A 294 -5.57 14.46 33.97
CA LYS A 294 -5.05 15.80 33.62
C LYS A 294 -5.88 16.44 32.51
N ASN A 295 -7.19 16.58 32.72
CA ASN A 295 -8.17 16.91 31.67
C ASN A 295 -7.86 18.21 30.91
N LEU A 296 -7.48 19.30 31.60
CA LEU A 296 -7.15 20.56 30.93
C LEU A 296 -5.94 20.44 30.00
N ARG A 297 -4.92 19.66 30.39
CA ARG A 297 -3.77 19.39 29.52
C ARG A 297 -4.17 18.50 28.36
N GLY A 298 -4.99 17.47 28.62
CA GLY A 298 -5.54 16.61 27.57
C GLY A 298 -6.29 17.40 26.50
N ILE A 299 -7.20 18.30 26.90
CA ILE A 299 -7.96 19.15 25.97
C ILE A 299 -7.02 20.09 25.21
N SER A 300 -6.04 20.70 25.87
CA SER A 300 -5.05 21.57 25.20
C SER A 300 -4.28 20.80 24.12
N GLU A 301 -3.88 19.57 24.39
CA GLU A 301 -3.21 18.73 23.39
C GLU A 301 -4.14 18.35 22.24
N LEU A 302 -5.43 18.07 22.47
CA LEU A 302 -6.38 17.83 21.37
C LEU A 302 -6.50 19.03 20.43
N HIS A 303 -6.53 20.26 20.96
CA HIS A 303 -6.55 21.45 20.10
C HIS A 303 -5.27 21.61 19.28
N LEU A 304 -4.10 21.31 19.86
CA LEU A 304 -2.84 21.30 19.12
C LEU A 304 -2.84 20.22 18.04
N ALA A 305 -3.37 19.03 18.37
CA ALA A 305 -3.53 17.94 17.42
C ALA A 305 -4.39 18.37 16.22
N LEU A 306 -5.57 18.95 16.48
CA LEU A 306 -6.50 19.38 15.43
C LEU A 306 -5.85 20.41 14.49
N LYS A 307 -5.19 21.42 15.07
CA LYS A 307 -4.49 22.45 14.30
C LYS A 307 -3.42 21.87 13.37
N GLN A 308 -2.71 20.83 13.79
CA GLN A 308 -1.72 20.18 12.94
C GLN A 308 -2.36 19.33 11.82
N ALA A 309 -3.51 18.70 12.09
CA ALA A 309 -4.28 17.97 11.08
C ALA A 309 -4.81 18.91 9.99
N GLU A 310 -5.47 20.02 10.35
CA GLU A 310 -5.94 21.04 9.41
C GLU A 310 -4.80 21.64 8.58
N ARG A 311 -3.63 21.84 9.22
CA ARG A 311 -2.42 22.27 8.50
C ARG A 311 -2.00 21.24 7.45
N ALA A 312 -2.03 19.95 7.76
CA ALA A 312 -1.67 18.90 6.79
C ALA A 312 -2.62 18.87 5.59
N GLU A 313 -3.92 18.97 5.84
CA GLU A 313 -4.97 18.99 4.81
C GLU A 313 -4.68 20.07 3.75
N THR A 314 -4.41 21.29 4.19
CA THR A 314 -4.15 22.43 3.28
C THR A 314 -2.82 22.32 2.53
N LYS A 315 -1.92 21.43 2.96
CA LYS A 315 -0.57 21.31 2.39
C LYS A 315 -0.49 20.31 1.26
N SER A 316 -1.26 19.23 1.30
CA SER A 316 -1.15 18.17 0.29
C SER A 316 -2.49 17.52 0.03
N VAL A 317 -2.89 17.54 -1.25
CA VAL A 317 -4.07 16.81 -1.74
C VAL A 317 -3.92 15.30 -1.50
N ASN A 318 -2.69 14.76 -1.62
CA ASN A 318 -2.43 13.33 -1.43
C ASN A 318 -2.55 12.90 0.04
N MET A 319 -2.27 13.81 0.98
CA MET A 319 -2.32 13.53 2.42
C MET A 319 -3.61 13.99 3.09
N ALA A 320 -4.41 14.82 2.41
CA ALA A 320 -5.67 15.35 2.92
C ALA A 320 -6.64 14.28 3.46
N PRO A 321 -6.83 13.10 2.82
CA PRO A 321 -7.74 12.08 3.36
C PRO A 321 -7.35 11.63 4.78
N PHE A 322 -6.05 11.43 5.04
CA PHE A 322 -5.55 11.02 6.36
C PHE A 322 -5.66 12.16 7.37
N ALA A 323 -5.38 13.38 6.94
CA ALA A 323 -5.53 14.57 7.77
C ALA A 323 -6.98 14.78 8.20
N ASN A 324 -7.93 14.58 7.29
CA ASN A 324 -9.36 14.73 7.54
C ASN A 324 -9.89 13.65 8.49
N GLU A 325 -9.49 12.40 8.29
CA GLU A 325 -9.84 11.30 9.19
C GLU A 325 -9.30 11.55 10.61
N LEU A 326 -8.06 12.02 10.73
CA LEU A 326 -7.47 12.37 12.02
C LEU A 326 -8.17 13.55 12.68
N ALA A 327 -8.48 14.62 11.92
CA ALA A 327 -9.23 15.77 12.40
C ALA A 327 -10.62 15.37 12.92
N GLN A 328 -11.31 14.46 12.23
CA GLN A 328 -12.59 13.92 12.66
C GLN A 328 -12.48 13.21 14.02
N ILE A 329 -11.52 12.28 14.17
CA ILE A 329 -11.31 11.54 15.44
C ILE A 329 -10.97 12.50 16.59
N ILE A 330 -10.13 13.50 16.34
CA ILE A 330 -9.79 14.52 17.34
C ILE A 330 -11.01 15.36 17.70
N GLY A 331 -11.83 15.74 16.72
CA GLY A 331 -13.07 16.49 16.94
C GLY A 331 -14.09 15.73 17.78
N GLU A 332 -14.30 14.44 17.47
CA GLU A 332 -15.15 13.54 18.27
C GLU A 332 -14.62 13.40 19.71
N SER A 333 -13.30 13.29 19.87
CA SER A 333 -12.66 13.25 21.20
C SER A 333 -12.88 14.56 21.97
N LEU A 334 -12.69 15.73 21.33
CA LEU A 334 -12.95 17.03 21.94
C LEU A 334 -14.39 17.12 22.44
N GLN A 335 -15.36 16.75 21.58
CA GLN A 335 -16.78 16.75 21.93
C GLN A 335 -17.08 15.87 23.14
N ALA A 336 -16.52 14.65 23.20
CA ALA A 336 -16.73 13.73 24.31
C ALA A 336 -16.27 14.31 25.67
N TYR A 337 -15.21 15.14 25.68
CA TYR A 337 -14.69 15.76 26.90
C TYR A 337 -15.28 17.14 27.22
N THR A 338 -15.85 17.85 26.24
CA THR A 338 -16.54 19.14 26.47
C THR A 338 -18.03 18.98 26.74
N GLU A 339 -18.67 17.95 26.17
CA GLU A 339 -20.11 17.67 26.27
C GLU A 339 -20.37 16.15 26.47
N PRO A 340 -20.18 15.62 27.70
CA PRO A 340 -20.24 14.17 27.97
C PRO A 340 -21.57 13.49 27.62
N SER A 341 -22.66 14.26 27.45
CA SER A 341 -24.00 13.76 27.10
C SER A 341 -24.19 13.43 25.61
N LEU A 342 -23.21 13.73 24.74
CA LEU A 342 -23.35 13.60 23.28
C LEU A 342 -22.28 12.71 22.61
N GLY A 343 -21.29 12.21 23.35
CA GLY A 343 -20.22 11.38 22.79
C GLY A 343 -20.64 9.93 22.53
N THR A 344 -20.44 9.43 21.30
CA THR A 344 -20.65 8.02 20.92
C THR A 344 -19.49 7.10 21.34
N PHE A 345 -18.34 7.67 21.75
CA PHE A 345 -17.21 6.93 22.31
C PHE A 345 -17.40 6.72 23.82
N THR A 346 -17.80 5.51 24.20
CA THR A 346 -17.62 5.04 25.57
C THR A 346 -16.16 4.64 25.75
N LEU A 347 -15.33 5.59 26.18
CA LEU A 347 -14.06 5.25 26.83
C LEU A 347 -14.42 4.62 28.17
N ASN A 348 -14.52 3.29 28.19
CA ASN A 348 -14.78 2.53 29.41
C ASN A 348 -13.73 2.89 30.47
N GLN A 349 -14.26 3.04 31.69
CA GLN A 349 -13.65 3.55 32.93
C GLN A 349 -12.25 3.03 33.25
#